data_AF-A0A9X3WG47-F1
#
_entry.id   AF-A0A9X3WG47-F1
#
_cell.length_a   1.000
_cell.length_b   1.000
_cell.length_c   1.000
_cell.angle_alpha   90.00
_cell.angle_beta   90.00
_cell.angle_gamma   90.00
#
_symmetry.space_group_name_H-M   'P 1'
#
loop_
_entity.id
_entity.type
_entity.pdbx_description
1 polymer ?
#
loop_
_entity_poly.entity_id
_entity_poly.type
_entity_poly.pdbx_seq_one_letter_code
_entity_poly.pdbx_strand_id
1 'polypeptide(L)'
;MEESKAKVGINPEFLPFLKGAHVNSVDEDVNISLAMYLFTARKVTLARAAELSGKSISDFIQILIDHNIHWAEYTEEHKKQDDETIEFILKEDGKQDESNM
;
A
#
# COMPACT_ATOMS: atom_id res chain seq x y z
N MET A 1 -1.40 -35.13 -3.99
CA MET A 1 -1.00 -34.22 -5.08
C MET A 1 0.21 -33.48 -4.56
N GLU A 2 1.38 -33.73 -5.10
CA GLU A 2 2.62 -33.06 -4.68
C GLU A 2 2.53 -31.58 -5.08
N GLU A 3 2.62 -30.69 -4.10
CA GLU A 3 2.70 -29.24 -4.30
C GLU A 3 3.93 -28.93 -5.18
N SER A 4 3.71 -28.46 -6.40
CA SER A 4 4.76 -27.78 -7.15
C SER A 4 5.03 -26.44 -6.48
N LYS A 5 5.84 -26.44 -5.42
CA LYS A 5 6.51 -25.22 -4.95
C LYS A 5 7.53 -24.84 -6.01
N ALA A 6 7.24 -23.77 -6.76
CA ALA A 6 8.21 -23.18 -7.67
C ALA A 6 9.48 -22.84 -6.86
N LYS A 7 10.63 -23.35 -7.31
CA LYS A 7 11.93 -23.07 -6.68
C LYS A 7 12.60 -21.91 -7.41
N VAL A 8 12.87 -20.83 -6.68
CA VAL A 8 13.62 -19.68 -7.18
C VAL A 8 14.97 -19.65 -6.47
N GLY A 9 16.05 -19.55 -7.23
CA GLY A 9 17.38 -19.30 -6.68
C GLY A 9 17.49 -17.83 -6.30
N ILE A 10 17.78 -17.55 -5.03
CA ILE A 10 18.09 -16.19 -4.55
C ILE A 10 19.60 -16.04 -4.35
N ASN A 11 20.13 -14.85 -4.60
CA ASN A 11 21.52 -14.56 -4.27
C ASN A 11 21.70 -14.69 -2.74
N PRO A 12 22.64 -15.51 -2.24
CA PRO A 12 22.83 -15.72 -0.81
C PRO A 12 23.16 -14.43 -0.04
N GLU A 13 23.71 -13.41 -0.71
CA GLU A 13 23.96 -12.09 -0.12
C GLU A 13 22.68 -11.36 0.32
N PHE A 14 21.50 -11.77 -0.17
CA PHE A 14 20.22 -11.22 0.34
C PHE A 14 19.82 -11.81 1.70
N LEU A 15 20.32 -13.00 2.06
CA LEU A 15 19.87 -13.71 3.26
C LEU A 15 20.00 -12.92 4.58
N PRO A 16 21.06 -12.13 4.82
CA PRO A 16 21.16 -11.31 6.04
C PRO A 16 20.11 -10.19 6.13
N PHE A 17 19.52 -9.80 5.00
CA PHE A 17 18.53 -8.73 4.90
C PHE A 17 17.10 -9.27 4.84
N LEU A 18 16.93 -10.55 4.54
CA LEU A 18 15.66 -11.27 4.58
C LEU A 18 15.42 -11.79 6.00
N LYS A 19 14.15 -11.91 6.38
CA LYS A 19 13.64 -12.15 7.75
C LYS A 19 13.46 -10.84 8.53
N GLY A 20 12.82 -9.85 7.91
CA GLY A 20 12.40 -8.60 8.57
C GLY A 20 11.74 -8.82 9.94
N ALA A 21 11.61 -7.77 10.76
CA ALA A 21 11.26 -7.88 12.19
C ALA A 21 9.92 -8.60 12.52
N HIS A 22 9.04 -8.80 11.53
CA HIS A 22 7.68 -9.31 11.71
C HIS A 22 7.27 -10.45 10.74
N VAL A 23 8.23 -11.19 10.19
CA VAL A 23 7.96 -12.35 9.28
C VAL A 23 8.44 -13.67 9.89
N ASN A 24 7.65 -14.73 9.70
CA ASN A 24 7.88 -16.05 10.29
C ASN A 24 8.92 -16.88 9.52
N SER A 25 9.18 -16.54 8.25
CA SER A 25 10.13 -17.25 7.39
C SER A 25 10.67 -16.36 6.26
N VAL A 26 11.79 -16.77 5.67
CA VAL A 26 12.34 -16.15 4.46
C VAL A 26 11.35 -16.26 3.30
N ASP A 27 10.65 -17.39 3.18
CA ASP A 27 9.63 -17.60 2.14
C ASP A 27 8.51 -16.56 2.25
N GLU A 28 8.06 -16.26 3.47
CA GLU A 28 7.04 -15.24 3.72
C GLU A 28 7.51 -13.84 3.31
N ASP A 29 8.74 -13.48 3.67
CA ASP A 29 9.34 -12.19 3.34
C ASP A 29 9.48 -12.00 1.82
N VAL A 30 9.93 -13.05 1.12
CA VAL A 30 10.04 -13.07 -0.34
C VAL A 30 8.67 -12.96 -1.01
N ASN A 31 7.66 -13.66 -0.50
CA ASN A 31 6.30 -13.60 -1.04
C ASN A 31 5.66 -12.22 -0.86
N ILE A 32 5.84 -11.59 0.31
CA ILE A 32 5.39 -10.21 0.55
C ILE A 32 6.11 -9.24 -0.38
N SER A 33 7.44 -9.35 -0.49
CA SER A 33 8.26 -8.52 -1.38
C SER A 33 7.82 -8.63 -2.84
N LEU A 34 7.52 -9.84 -3.31
CA LEU A 34 7.04 -10.08 -4.66
C LEU A 34 5.62 -9.50 -4.86
N ALA A 35 4.73 -9.66 -3.89
CA ALA A 35 3.39 -9.09 -3.94
C ALA A 35 3.42 -7.55 -4.00
N MET A 36 4.27 -6.90 -3.21
CA MET A 36 4.49 -5.44 -3.26
C MET A 36 5.00 -5.00 -4.63
N TYR A 37 5.97 -5.71 -5.20
CA TYR A 37 6.45 -5.43 -6.56
C TYR A 37 5.33 -5.55 -7.59
N LEU A 38 4.53 -6.63 -7.55
CA LEU A 38 3.45 -6.84 -8.51
C LEU A 38 2.36 -5.77 -8.39
N PHE A 39 2.05 -5.34 -7.16
CA PHE A 39 1.09 -4.27 -6.90
C PHE A 39 1.60 -2.92 -7.43
N THR A 40 2.81 -2.51 -7.04
CA THR A 40 3.42 -1.23 -7.46
C THR A 40 3.66 -1.17 -8.97
N ALA A 41 3.93 -2.32 -9.61
CA ALA A 41 4.00 -2.45 -11.06
C ALA A 41 2.61 -2.48 -11.74
N ARG A 42 1.52 -2.29 -11.00
CA ARG A 42 0.11 -2.34 -11.46
C ARG A 42 -0.27 -3.63 -12.19
N LYS A 43 0.40 -4.74 -11.87
CA LYS A 43 0.11 -6.06 -12.46
C LYS A 43 -1.02 -6.79 -11.74
N VAL A 44 -1.25 -6.43 -10.47
CA VAL A 44 -2.30 -6.99 -9.63
C VAL A 44 -2.98 -5.88 -8.83
N THR A 45 -4.23 -6.10 -8.43
CA THR A 45 -4.95 -5.21 -7.52
C THR A 45 -4.42 -5.33 -6.10
N LEU A 46 -4.74 -4.36 -5.23
CA LEU A 46 -4.40 -4.40 -3.80
C LEU A 46 -4.90 -5.71 -3.14
N ALA A 47 -6.15 -6.08 -3.39
CA ALA A 47 -6.74 -7.30 -2.85
C ALA A 47 -6.01 -8.57 -3.31
N ARG A 48 -5.61 -8.62 -4.60
CA ARG A 48 -4.88 -9.76 -5.14
C ARG A 48 -3.44 -9.84 -4.61
N ALA A 49 -2.79 -8.70 -4.38
CA ALA A 49 -1.47 -8.66 -3.75
C ALA A 49 -1.51 -9.17 -2.30
N ALA A 50 -2.51 -8.75 -1.53
CA ALA A 50 -2.73 -9.23 -0.16
C ALA A 50 -2.91 -10.76 -0.14
N GLU A 51 -3.78 -11.30 -1.00
CA GLU A 51 -3.99 -12.75 -1.14
C GLU A 51 -2.69 -13.50 -1.47
N LEU A 52 -1.92 -13.02 -2.45
CA LEU A 52 -0.65 -13.65 -2.87
C LEU A 52 0.41 -13.65 -1.77
N SER A 53 0.38 -12.65 -0.89
CA SER A 53 1.27 -12.56 0.28
C SER A 53 0.79 -13.37 1.50
N GLY A 54 -0.41 -13.97 1.43
CA GLY A 54 -1.03 -14.65 2.57
C GLY A 54 -1.44 -13.71 3.70
N LYS A 55 -1.74 -12.44 3.38
CA LYS A 55 -2.14 -11.40 4.33
C LYS A 55 -3.59 -10.98 4.12
N SER A 56 -4.22 -10.46 5.18
CA SER A 56 -5.48 -9.74 5.00
C SER A 56 -5.22 -8.43 4.23
N ILE A 57 -6.26 -7.85 3.62
CA ILE A 57 -6.13 -6.56 2.93
C ILE A 57 -5.62 -5.48 3.89
N SER A 58 -6.16 -5.44 5.11
CA SER A 58 -5.74 -4.47 6.13
C SER A 58 -4.27 -4.64 6.53
N ASP A 59 -3.81 -5.87 6.74
CA ASP A 59 -2.40 -6.13 7.06
C ASP A 59 -1.49 -5.75 5.90
N PHE A 60 -1.91 -6.03 4.67
CA PHE A 60 -1.14 -5.67 3.49
C PHE A 60 -1.08 -4.14 3.29
N ILE A 61 -2.17 -3.41 3.58
CA ILE A 61 -2.17 -1.94 3.60
C ILE A 61 -1.16 -1.43 4.63
N GLN A 62 -1.15 -1.99 5.84
CA GLN A 62 -0.18 -1.58 6.86
C GLN A 62 1.27 -1.81 6.40
N ILE A 63 1.54 -2.97 5.76
CA ILE A 63 2.85 -3.25 5.17
C ILE A 63 3.23 -2.19 4.13
N LEU A 64 2.31 -1.79 3.25
CA LEU A 64 2.58 -0.75 2.25
C LEU A 64 2.88 0.60 2.92
N ILE A 65 2.14 0.97 3.96
CA ILE A 65 2.38 2.20 4.75
C ILE A 65 3.78 2.17 5.37
N ASP A 66 4.16 1.07 6.01
CA ASP A 66 5.48 0.92 6.65
C ASP A 66 6.64 1.04 5.65
N HIS A 67 6.39 0.70 4.38
CA HIS A 67 7.34 0.82 3.27
C HIS A 67 7.21 2.15 2.49
N ASN A 68 6.40 3.10 2.95
CA ASN A 68 6.08 4.36 2.26
C ASN A 68 5.54 4.17 0.83
N ILE A 69 4.82 3.07 0.59
CA ILE A 69 4.18 2.78 -0.68
C ILE A 69 2.74 3.31 -0.66
N HIS A 70 2.43 4.20 -1.59
CA HIS A 70 1.06 4.70 -1.74
C HIS A 70 0.14 3.58 -2.25
N TRP A 71 -0.87 3.25 -1.46
CA TRP A 71 -1.77 2.11 -1.70
C TRP A 71 -3.17 2.54 -2.16
N ALA A 72 -3.57 3.77 -1.81
CA ALA A 72 -4.81 4.35 -2.28
C ALA A 72 -4.59 4.95 -3.67
N GLU A 73 -5.52 4.72 -4.59
CA GLU A 73 -5.60 5.57 -5.77
C GLU A 73 -6.30 6.86 -5.37
N TYR A 74 -5.70 8.01 -5.70
CA TYR A 74 -6.43 9.27 -5.67
C TYR A 74 -7.42 9.24 -6.83
N THR A 75 -8.67 8.91 -6.51
CA THR A 75 -9.74 8.82 -7.49
C THR A 75 -10.30 10.21 -7.80
N GLU A 76 -10.98 10.36 -8.93
CA GLU A 76 -11.69 11.61 -9.25
C GLU A 76 -12.75 11.95 -8.18
N GLU A 77 -13.34 10.94 -7.54
CA GLU A 77 -14.26 11.13 -6.41
C GLU A 77 -13.55 11.72 -5.18
N HIS A 78 -12.34 11.23 -4.86
CA HIS A 78 -11.51 11.78 -3.78
C HIS A 78 -11.11 13.23 -4.08
N LYS A 79 -10.75 13.51 -5.35
CA LYS A 79 -10.46 14.86 -5.81
C LYS A 79 -11.64 15.82 -5.65
N LYS A 80 -12.82 15.37 -6.07
CA LYS A 80 -14.04 16.15 -5.97
C LYS A 80 -14.38 16.51 -4.51
N GLN A 81 -14.22 15.54 -3.59
CA GLN A 81 -14.45 15.77 -2.16
C GLN A 81 -13.45 16.78 -1.56
N ASP A 82 -12.19 16.71 -1.97
CA ASP A 82 -11.17 17.68 -1.57
C ASP A 82 -11.48 19.08 -2.14
N ASP A 83 -11.83 19.18 -3.43
CA ASP A 83 -12.18 20.45 -4.09
C ASP A 83 -13.39 21.13 -3.39
N GLU A 84 -14.42 20.34 -3.05
CA GLU A 84 -15.60 20.82 -2.31
C GLU A 84 -15.22 21.34 -0.91
N THR A 85 -14.30 20.64 -0.23
CA THR A 85 -13.80 21.03 1.09
C THR A 85 -12.97 22.31 1.03
N ILE A 86 -12.11 22.46 0.02
CA ILE A 86 -11.30 23.66 -0.20
C ILE A 86 -12.21 24.87 -0.48
N GLU A 87 -13.22 24.71 -1.35
CA GLU A 87 -14.20 25.76 -1.61
C GLU A 87 -14.95 26.20 -0.35
N PHE A 88 -15.34 25.24 0.50
CA PHE A 88 -16.02 25.53 1.75
C PHE A 88 -15.15 26.38 2.68
N ILE A 89 -13.90 25.98 2.88
CA ILE A 89 -12.95 26.69 3.75
C ILE A 89 -12.68 28.11 3.22
N LEU A 90 -12.44 28.27 1.92
CA LEU A 90 -12.22 29.59 1.31
C LEU A 90 -13.43 30.52 1.42
N LYS A 91 -14.66 29.96 1.36
CA LYS A 91 -15.90 30.72 1.57
C LYS A 91 -16.13 31.08 3.04
N GLU A 92 -15.64 30.28 3.99
CA GLU A 92 -15.70 30.62 5.42
C GLU A 92 -14.68 31.70 5.80
N ASP A 93 -13.44 31.62 5.30
CA ASP A 93 -12.42 32.66 5.52
C ASP A 93 -12.85 34.01 4.93
N GLY A 94 -13.44 34.01 3.72
CA GLY A 94 -13.97 35.24 3.11
C GLY A 94 -15.17 35.86 3.84
N LYS A 95 -15.86 35.12 4.72
CA LYS A 95 -16.98 35.64 5.52
C LYS A 95 -16.55 36.18 6.89
N GLN A 96 -15.37 35.82 7.38
CA GLN A 96 -14.84 36.41 8.62
C GLN A 96 -14.48 37.89 8.42
N ASP A 97 -14.03 38.28 7.22
CA ASP A 97 -13.65 39.66 6.92
C ASP A 97 -14.86 40.63 6.75
N GLU A 98 -16.04 40.15 6.36
CA GLU A 98 -17.24 40.99 6.22
C GLU A 98 -18.03 41.17 7.53
N SER A 99 -17.78 40.33 8.54
CA SER A 99 -18.47 40.40 9.84
C SER A 99 -17.80 41.34 10.86
N ASN A 100 -16.64 41.90 10.52
CA ASN A 100 -15.86 42.83 11.34
C ASN A 100 -15.81 44.27 10.79
N MET A 101 -16.69 44.64 9.84
CA MET A 101 -16.87 46.01 9.34
C MET A 101 -18.20 46.63 9.74
#